data_AF-A0A182PJ16-F1
#
_entry.id   AF-A0A182PJ16-F1
#
_cell.length_a   1.000
_cell.length_b   1.000
_cell.length_c   1.000
_cell.angle_alpha   90.00
_cell.angle_beta   90.00
_cell.angle_gamma   90.00
#
_symmetry.space_group_name_H-M   'P 1'
#
loop_
_entity.id
_entity.type
_entity.pdbx_description
1 polymer ?
#
loop_
_entity_poly.entity_id
_entity_poly.type
_entity_poly.pdbx_seq_one_letter_code
_entity_poly.pdbx_strand_id
1 'polypeptide(L)'
;DRATPLFIAAQNGHSLVLKLLLAAGANADAPRKDGATPLWIAAQMGHDHVVKILLHNGALVDAVRCDGATALFKAAHKGHSAVVHELLKFRPNLGTLANGETALHAAVMFGHLPIVKQLVAVGADCTVANQDGYTPLQLARQQKFASVYQYLKEREQQDKQQPSAGTPKRTVVVGSPASNQSKASKGAAPSVAITG
;
A
#
# COMPACT_ATOMS: atom_id res chain seq x y z
N ASP A 1 -24.49 -6.40 16.27
CA ASP A 1 -23.18 -6.52 15.62
C ASP A 1 -23.26 -7.55 14.49
N ARG A 2 -22.56 -7.39 13.35
CA ARG A 2 -22.46 -8.43 12.29
C ARG A 2 -21.11 -9.15 12.37
N ALA A 3 -20.64 -9.44 13.58
CA ALA A 3 -19.36 -10.11 13.79
C ALA A 3 -19.50 -11.58 13.41
N THR A 4 -18.72 -12.04 12.43
CA THR A 4 -18.67 -13.45 12.05
C THR A 4 -17.87 -14.24 13.10
N PRO A 5 -18.08 -15.57 13.22
CA PRO A 5 -17.23 -16.41 14.07
C PRO A 5 -15.74 -16.26 13.73
N LEU A 6 -15.43 -16.09 12.44
CA LEU A 6 -14.07 -15.87 11.96
C LEU A 6 -13.48 -14.54 12.49
N PHE A 7 -14.29 -13.47 12.48
CA PHE A 7 -13.88 -12.18 13.06
C PHE A 7 -13.57 -12.30 14.55
N ILE A 8 -14.42 -13.00 15.32
CA ILE A 8 -14.23 -13.17 16.77
C ILE A 8 -12.99 -14.02 17.06
N ALA A 9 -12.77 -15.09 16.28
CA ALA A 9 -11.56 -15.90 16.38
C ALA A 9 -10.30 -15.07 16.05
N ALA A 10 -10.37 -14.20 15.04
CA ALA A 10 -9.28 -13.32 14.67
C ALA A 10 -8.98 -12.27 15.75
N GLN A 11 -10.01 -11.70 16.35
CA GLN A 11 -9.88 -10.74 17.46
C GLN A 11 -9.20 -11.34 18.70
N ASN A 12 -9.53 -12.59 19.04
CA ASN A 12 -9.00 -13.27 20.22
C ASN A 12 -7.72 -14.07 19.95
N GLY A 13 -7.22 -14.11 18.72
CA GLY A 13 -5.98 -14.83 18.41
C GLY A 13 -6.14 -16.34 18.29
N HIS A 14 -7.36 -16.86 18.13
CA HIS A 14 -7.66 -18.29 18.13
C HIS A 14 -7.35 -18.95 16.77
N SER A 15 -6.07 -19.18 16.48
CA SER A 15 -5.60 -19.73 15.20
C SER A 15 -6.19 -21.08 14.80
N LEU A 16 -6.41 -21.99 15.75
CA LEU A 16 -7.02 -23.30 15.45
C LEU A 16 -8.46 -23.15 14.98
N VAL A 17 -9.25 -22.34 15.69
CA VAL A 17 -10.64 -22.03 15.31
C VAL A 17 -10.67 -21.33 13.96
N LEU A 18 -9.74 -20.39 13.74
CA LEU A 18 -9.60 -19.69 12.46
C LEU A 18 -9.38 -20.66 11.29
N LYS A 19 -8.45 -21.61 11.43
CA LYS A 19 -8.17 -22.63 10.40
C LYS A 19 -9.38 -23.51 10.11
N LEU A 20 -10.08 -23.96 11.14
CA LEU A 20 -11.30 -24.77 10.99
C LEU A 20 -12.39 -24.02 10.24
N LEU A 21 -12.61 -22.75 10.58
CA LEU A 21 -13.62 -21.91 9.93
C LEU A 21 -13.27 -21.66 8.45
N LEU A 22 -12.01 -21.36 8.13
CA LEU A 22 -11.56 -21.16 6.76
C LEU A 22 -11.67 -22.46 5.94
N ALA A 23 -11.31 -23.60 6.51
CA ALA A 23 -11.48 -24.91 5.87
C ALA A 23 -12.96 -25.25 5.61
N ALA A 24 -13.87 -24.77 6.45
CA ALA A 24 -15.31 -24.88 6.26
C ALA A 24 -15.90 -23.88 5.25
N GLY A 25 -15.07 -23.07 4.57
CA GLY A 25 -15.50 -22.11 3.55
C GLY A 25 -15.92 -20.75 4.11
N ALA A 26 -15.53 -20.39 5.34
CA ALA A 26 -15.77 -19.05 5.85
C ALA A 26 -15.07 -17.99 5.00
N ASN A 27 -15.78 -16.91 4.67
CA ASN A 27 -15.21 -15.78 3.93
C ASN A 27 -14.19 -15.02 4.80
N ALA A 28 -12.91 -15.05 4.39
CA ALA A 28 -11.79 -14.41 5.07
C ALA A 28 -11.91 -12.88 5.15
N ASP A 29 -12.66 -12.27 4.23
CA ASP A 29 -12.79 -10.82 4.09
C ASP A 29 -14.12 -10.28 4.61
N ALA A 30 -14.97 -11.12 5.20
CA ALA A 30 -16.30 -10.72 5.65
C ALA A 30 -16.22 -9.55 6.66
N PRO A 31 -16.65 -8.33 6.26
CA PRO A 31 -16.47 -7.16 7.10
C PRO A 31 -17.59 -7.05 8.15
N ARG A 32 -17.28 -6.43 9.29
CA ARG A 32 -18.27 -5.94 10.25
C ARG A 32 -19.00 -4.71 9.69
N LYS A 33 -20.01 -4.24 10.44
CA LYS A 33 -20.78 -3.03 10.11
C LYS A 33 -19.93 -1.75 10.02
N ASP A 34 -18.80 -1.71 10.72
CA ASP A 34 -17.83 -0.61 10.70
C ASP A 34 -16.75 -0.78 9.62
N GLY A 35 -16.89 -1.78 8.73
CA GLY A 35 -15.92 -2.08 7.68
C GLY A 35 -14.70 -2.87 8.16
N ALA A 36 -14.58 -3.20 9.45
CA ALA A 36 -13.42 -3.95 9.94
C ALA A 36 -13.46 -5.40 9.45
N THR A 37 -12.40 -5.86 8.79
CA THR A 37 -12.21 -7.25 8.36
C THR A 37 -11.53 -8.08 9.46
N PRO A 38 -11.59 -9.43 9.38
CA PRO A 38 -10.81 -10.30 10.26
C PRO A 38 -9.30 -9.98 10.26
N LEU A 39 -8.74 -9.61 9.10
CA LEU A 39 -7.33 -9.21 8.98
C LEU A 39 -7.07 -7.90 9.74
N TRP A 40 -7.95 -6.90 9.59
CA TRP A 40 -7.82 -5.62 10.26
C TRP A 40 -7.83 -5.76 11.79
N ILE A 41 -8.75 -6.57 12.35
CA ILE A 41 -8.83 -6.75 13.80
C ILE A 41 -7.67 -7.58 14.34
N ALA A 42 -7.21 -8.60 13.62
CA ALA A 42 -6.01 -9.36 14.00
C ALA A 42 -4.77 -8.46 14.02
N ALA A 43 -4.65 -7.57 13.03
CA ALA A 43 -3.56 -6.61 12.95
C ALA A 43 -3.62 -5.55 14.06
N GLN A 44 -4.81 -5.11 14.46
CA GLN A 44 -5.00 -4.23 15.61
C GLN A 44 -4.58 -4.89 16.93
N MET A 45 -4.93 -6.16 17.10
CA MET A 45 -4.69 -6.91 18.34
C MET A 45 -3.27 -7.49 18.42
N GLY A 46 -2.53 -7.51 17.31
CA GLY A 46 -1.14 -7.96 17.29
C GLY A 46 -0.96 -9.46 17.08
N HIS A 47 -1.98 -10.17 16.60
CA HIS A 47 -1.96 -11.62 16.42
C HIS A 47 -1.29 -12.01 15.10
N ASP A 48 0.04 -12.03 15.05
CA ASP A 48 0.85 -12.31 13.85
C ASP A 48 0.56 -13.70 13.24
N HIS A 49 0.35 -14.71 14.07
CA HIS A 49 -0.05 -16.06 13.65
C HIS A 49 -1.41 -16.08 12.94
N VAL A 50 -2.38 -15.30 13.43
CA VAL A 50 -3.69 -15.16 12.78
C VAL A 50 -3.58 -14.39 11.47
N VAL A 51 -2.84 -13.28 11.47
CA VAL A 51 -2.56 -12.47 10.26
C VAL A 51 -1.94 -13.35 9.18
N LYS A 52 -0.94 -14.17 9.54
CA LYS A 52 -0.31 -15.13 8.63
C LYS A 52 -1.34 -16.08 8.04
N ILE A 53 -2.20 -16.70 8.85
CA ILE A 53 -3.22 -17.64 8.35
C ILE A 53 -4.18 -16.94 7.38
N LEU A 54 -4.67 -15.74 7.72
CA LEU A 54 -5.61 -15.00 6.87
C LEU A 54 -5.00 -14.66 5.51
N LEU A 55 -3.77 -14.14 5.49
CA LEU A 55 -3.09 -13.78 4.24
C LEU A 55 -2.83 -15.00 3.35
N HIS A 56 -2.45 -16.14 3.92
CA HIS A 56 -2.26 -17.38 3.15
C HIS A 56 -3.58 -17.98 2.65
N ASN A 57 -4.72 -17.59 3.22
CA ASN A 57 -6.06 -17.99 2.77
C ASN A 57 -6.73 -16.90 1.91
N GLY A 58 -5.95 -15.98 1.34
CA GLY A 58 -6.42 -15.03 0.33
C GLY A 58 -7.11 -13.79 0.89
N ALA A 59 -6.97 -13.48 2.18
CA ALA A 59 -7.50 -12.23 2.73
C ALA A 59 -6.89 -11.01 2.03
N LEU A 60 -7.72 -10.01 1.75
CA LEU A 60 -7.35 -8.77 1.09
C LEU A 60 -6.48 -7.92 2.02
N VAL A 61 -5.18 -7.84 1.70
CA VAL A 61 -4.19 -7.10 2.51
C VAL A 61 -4.50 -5.60 2.61
N ASP A 62 -5.06 -5.02 1.54
CA ASP A 62 -5.37 -3.59 1.42
C ASP A 62 -6.84 -3.27 1.74
N ALA A 63 -7.56 -4.19 2.39
CA ALA A 63 -8.91 -3.90 2.85
C ALA A 63 -8.91 -2.71 3.83
N VAL A 64 -9.80 -1.76 3.57
CA VAL A 64 -9.96 -0.54 4.37
C VAL A 64 -11.22 -0.61 5.23
N ARG A 65 -11.11 -0.10 6.46
CA ARG A 65 -12.26 0.15 7.34
C ARG A 65 -13.00 1.41 6.89
N CYS A 66 -14.20 1.69 7.44
CA CYS A 66 -14.97 2.90 7.12
C CYS A 66 -14.25 4.24 7.34
N ASP A 67 -13.18 4.29 8.16
CA ASP A 67 -12.34 5.50 8.32
C ASP A 67 -11.18 5.58 7.30
N GLY A 68 -11.09 4.62 6.37
CA GLY A 68 -9.99 4.51 5.42
C GLY A 68 -8.73 3.87 5.98
N ALA A 69 -8.71 3.38 7.23
CA ALA A 69 -7.52 2.75 7.81
C ALA A 69 -7.35 1.30 7.32
N THR A 70 -6.13 0.95 6.91
CA THR A 70 -5.72 -0.42 6.54
C THR A 70 -5.23 -1.20 7.77
N ALA A 71 -5.13 -2.53 7.61
CA ALA A 71 -4.52 -3.40 8.61
C ALA A 71 -3.05 -2.99 8.92
N LEU A 72 -2.29 -2.62 7.88
CA LEU A 72 -0.90 -2.15 8.02
C LEU A 72 -0.82 -0.89 8.86
N PHE A 73 -1.65 0.11 8.56
CA PHE A 73 -1.68 1.35 9.34
C PHE A 73 -1.98 1.10 10.80
N LYS A 74 -2.96 0.23 11.09
CA LYS A 74 -3.34 -0.05 12.48
C LYS A 74 -2.26 -0.83 13.23
N ALA A 75 -1.59 -1.78 12.58
CA ALA A 75 -0.44 -2.48 13.15
C ALA A 75 0.73 -1.53 13.42
N ALA A 76 1.02 -0.61 12.48
CA ALA A 76 2.05 0.40 12.63
C ALA A 76 1.74 1.36 13.78
N HIS A 77 0.50 1.86 13.88
CA HIS A 77 0.03 2.70 14.98
C HIS A 77 0.13 2.00 16.35
N LYS A 78 -0.07 0.68 16.40
CA LYS A 78 -0.06 -0.09 17.66
C LYS A 78 1.32 -0.64 18.03
N GLY A 79 2.33 -0.51 17.16
CA GLY A 79 3.68 -1.00 17.42
C GLY A 79 3.89 -2.50 17.18
N HIS A 80 2.96 -3.15 16.48
CA HIS A 80 2.99 -4.60 16.24
C HIS A 80 3.97 -4.97 15.11
N SER A 81 5.25 -4.95 15.43
CA SER A 81 6.35 -5.12 14.47
C SER A 81 6.34 -6.47 13.75
N ALA A 82 5.92 -7.54 14.42
CA ALA A 82 5.78 -8.87 13.80
C ALA A 82 4.63 -8.91 12.79
N VAL A 83 3.49 -8.28 13.12
CA VAL A 83 2.35 -8.15 12.20
C VAL A 83 2.73 -7.33 10.97
N VAL A 84 3.40 -6.18 11.16
CA VAL A 84 3.88 -5.37 10.03
C VAL A 84 4.78 -6.19 9.12
N HIS A 85 5.74 -6.92 9.70
CA HIS A 85 6.62 -7.79 8.94
C HIS A 85 5.86 -8.82 8.10
N GLU A 86 4.84 -9.48 8.67
CA GLU A 86 4.02 -10.42 7.90
C GLU A 86 3.19 -9.75 6.80
N LEU A 87 2.60 -8.59 7.08
CA LEU A 87 1.83 -7.83 6.07
C LEU A 87 2.72 -7.41 4.90
N LEU A 88 3.93 -6.90 5.16
CA LEU A 88 4.84 -6.41 4.13
C LEU A 88 5.26 -7.47 3.11
N LYS A 89 5.25 -8.77 3.47
CA LYS A 89 5.51 -9.87 2.53
C LYS A 89 4.51 -9.94 1.38
N PHE A 90 3.29 -9.46 1.61
CA PHE A 90 2.20 -9.46 0.63
C PHE A 90 2.10 -8.15 -0.14
N ARG A 91 3.14 -7.28 -0.06
CA ARG A 91 3.24 -5.99 -0.77
C ARG A 91 1.97 -5.12 -0.65
N PRO A 92 1.58 -4.75 0.58
CA PRO A 92 0.46 -3.85 0.80
C PRO A 92 0.73 -2.48 0.18
N ASN A 93 -0.32 -1.74 -0.11
CA ASN A 93 -0.23 -0.36 -0.50
C ASN A 93 0.33 0.49 0.65
N LEU A 94 1.47 1.14 0.40
CA LEU A 94 2.16 2.03 1.35
C LEU A 94 1.77 3.50 1.18
N GLY A 95 0.86 3.78 0.25
CA GLY A 95 0.40 5.13 -0.07
C GLY A 95 -0.38 5.79 1.06
N THR A 96 -0.80 7.01 0.76
CA THR A 96 -1.56 7.84 1.67
C THR A 96 -2.98 7.32 1.84
N LEU A 97 -3.45 7.26 3.08
CA LEU A 97 -4.81 6.89 3.44
C LEU A 97 -5.77 8.08 3.29
N ALA A 98 -7.06 7.83 3.48
CA ALA A 98 -8.10 8.86 3.40
C ALA A 98 -7.88 10.04 4.37
N ASN A 99 -7.23 9.79 5.51
CA ASN A 99 -6.88 10.82 6.48
C ASN A 99 -5.54 11.52 6.17
N GLY A 100 -4.99 11.36 4.96
CA GLY A 100 -3.73 11.97 4.56
C GLY A 100 -2.49 11.42 5.26
N GLU A 101 -2.61 10.40 6.13
CA GLU A 101 -1.47 9.76 6.77
C GLU A 101 -1.02 8.51 6.02
N THR A 102 0.21 8.08 6.26
CA THR A 102 0.74 6.79 5.80
C THR A 102 1.02 5.89 6.99
N ALA A 103 1.21 4.59 6.76
CA ALA A 103 1.66 3.69 7.83
C ALA A 103 3.01 4.15 8.46
N LEU A 104 3.85 4.83 7.68
CA LEU A 104 5.10 5.41 8.16
C LEU A 104 4.85 6.58 9.12
N HIS A 105 3.90 7.47 8.83
CA HIS A 105 3.50 8.53 9.76
C HIS A 105 3.07 7.95 11.10
N ALA A 106 2.21 6.92 11.10
CA ALA A 106 1.78 6.25 12.33
C ALA A 106 2.97 5.64 13.10
N ALA A 107 3.86 4.90 12.42
CA ALA A 107 5.03 4.31 13.08
C ALA A 107 5.94 5.36 13.72
N VAL A 108 6.14 6.51 13.05
CA VAL A 108 6.95 7.62 13.57
C VAL A 108 6.25 8.35 14.70
N MET A 109 4.94 8.60 14.59
CA MET A 109 4.14 9.33 15.58
C MET A 109 4.23 8.71 16.97
N PHE A 110 4.38 7.39 17.03
CA PHE A 110 4.49 6.61 18.26
C PHE A 110 5.92 6.07 18.53
N GLY A 111 6.91 6.47 17.71
CA GLY A 111 8.32 6.16 17.96
C GLY A 111 8.72 4.70 17.73
N HIS A 112 7.97 3.95 16.91
CA HIS A 112 8.20 2.53 16.65
C HIS A 112 9.34 2.30 15.65
N LEU A 113 10.58 2.51 16.09
CA LEU A 113 11.78 2.38 15.27
C LEU A 113 11.88 1.06 14.45
N PRO A 114 11.56 -0.13 15.00
CA PRO A 114 11.60 -1.37 14.21
C PRO A 114 10.66 -1.33 13.00
N ILE A 115 9.47 -0.76 13.17
CA ILE A 115 8.47 -0.62 12.10
C ILE A 115 8.93 0.42 11.08
N VAL A 116 9.48 1.55 11.54
CA VAL A 116 10.06 2.56 10.64
C VAL A 116 11.15 1.95 9.75
N LYS A 117 12.06 1.15 10.33
CA LYS A 117 13.10 0.44 9.58
C LYS A 117 12.51 -0.51 8.54
N GLN A 118 11.49 -1.30 8.92
CA GLN A 118 10.82 -2.23 8.00
C GLN A 118 10.15 -1.49 6.84
N LEU A 119 9.39 -0.42 7.11
CA LEU A 119 8.68 0.37 6.10
C LEU A 119 9.65 1.08 5.14
N VAL A 120 10.73 1.66 5.66
CA VAL A 120 11.75 2.31 4.83
C VAL A 120 12.52 1.28 3.99
N ALA A 121 12.75 0.06 4.50
CA ALA A 121 13.43 -1.00 3.76
C ALA A 121 12.61 -1.49 2.55
N VAL A 122 11.28 -1.44 2.61
CA VAL A 122 10.41 -1.76 1.47
C VAL A 122 10.13 -0.57 0.55
N GLY A 123 10.72 0.60 0.83
CA GLY A 123 10.58 1.80 0.00
C GLY A 123 9.35 2.67 0.31
N ALA A 124 8.87 2.69 1.56
CA ALA A 124 7.86 3.66 1.96
C ALA A 124 8.36 5.11 1.77
N ASP A 125 7.54 5.94 1.12
CA ASP A 125 7.87 7.34 0.85
C ASP A 125 7.94 8.14 2.17
N CYS A 126 9.12 8.68 2.46
CA CYS A 126 9.40 9.49 3.65
C CYS A 126 9.27 11.00 3.40
N THR A 127 8.86 11.40 2.20
CA THR A 127 8.71 12.81 1.79
C THR A 127 7.27 13.29 1.78
N VAL A 128 6.29 12.37 1.79
CA VAL A 128 4.86 12.69 1.88
C VAL A 128 4.58 13.43 3.18
N ALA A 129 3.89 14.57 3.10
CA ALA A 129 3.39 15.27 4.28
C ALA A 129 1.98 14.79 4.66
N ASN A 130 1.69 14.69 5.95
CA ASN A 130 0.34 14.42 6.44
C ASN A 130 -0.58 15.66 6.33
N GLN A 131 -1.81 15.56 6.84
CA GLN A 131 -2.77 16.67 6.83
C GLN A 131 -2.29 17.91 7.60
N ASP A 132 -1.43 17.74 8.60
CA ASP A 132 -0.83 18.83 9.37
C ASP A 132 0.37 19.47 8.64
N GLY A 133 0.72 18.97 7.45
CA GLY A 133 1.87 19.43 6.68
C GLY A 133 3.22 18.89 7.15
N TYR A 134 3.25 17.90 8.04
CA TYR A 134 4.48 17.28 8.53
C TYR A 134 4.86 16.06 7.73
N THR A 135 6.10 16.03 7.23
CA THR A 135 6.71 14.79 6.73
C THR A 135 7.08 13.86 7.89
N PRO A 136 7.29 12.54 7.67
CA PRO A 136 7.76 11.62 8.70
C PRO A 136 9.02 12.10 9.42
N LEU A 137 9.97 12.71 8.72
CA LEU A 137 11.17 13.27 9.34
C LEU A 137 10.86 14.45 10.28
N GLN A 138 9.99 15.36 9.84
CA GLN A 138 9.57 16.50 10.66
C GLN A 138 8.74 16.07 11.87
N LEU A 139 7.89 15.06 11.69
CA LEU A 139 7.10 14.45 12.76
C LEU A 139 8.01 13.82 13.83
N ALA A 140 9.04 13.08 13.43
CA ALA A 140 10.03 12.50 14.36
C ALA A 140 10.73 13.57 15.21
N ARG A 141 11.05 14.72 14.60
CA ARG A 141 11.63 15.88 15.28
C ARG A 141 10.64 16.49 16.27
N GLN A 142 9.38 16.68 15.87
CA GLN A 142 8.33 17.26 16.70
C GLN A 142 8.06 16.40 17.94
N GLN A 143 8.03 15.09 17.77
CA GLN A 143 7.80 14.13 18.85
C GLN A 143 9.05 13.84 19.70
N LYS A 144 10.20 14.46 19.36
CA LYS A 144 11.50 14.28 20.05
C LYS A 144 12.00 12.83 20.07
N PHE A 145 11.63 12.02 19.07
CA PHE A 145 12.13 10.65 18.93
C PHE A 145 13.50 10.65 18.23
N ALA A 146 14.55 10.94 19.01
CA ALA A 146 15.92 11.09 18.51
C ALA A 146 16.35 9.90 17.62
N SER A 147 16.12 8.65 18.05
CA SER A 147 16.53 7.46 17.30
C SER A 147 15.82 7.32 15.95
N VAL A 148 14.53 7.66 15.88
CA VAL A 148 13.77 7.63 14.63
C VAL A 148 14.19 8.77 13.71
N TYR A 149 14.39 9.96 14.26
CA TYR A 149 14.86 11.12 13.53
C TYR A 149 16.23 10.89 12.90
N GLN A 150 17.22 10.40 13.66
CA GLN A 150 18.55 10.12 13.13
C GLN A 150 18.50 9.08 12.01
N TYR A 151 17.75 7.99 12.21
CA TYR A 151 17.59 6.97 11.19
C TYR A 151 17.00 7.52 9.88
N LEU A 152 15.90 8.30 9.95
CA LEU A 152 15.29 8.88 8.76
C LEU A 152 16.20 9.92 8.08
N LYS A 153 16.93 10.72 8.88
CA LYS A 153 17.89 11.71 8.37
C LYS A 153 19.04 11.05 7.62
N GLU A 154 19.61 9.98 8.15
CA GLU A 154 20.65 9.19 7.49
C GLU A 154 20.17 8.63 6.14
N ARG A 155 18.93 8.12 6.10
CA ARG A 155 18.33 7.56 4.87
C ARG A 155 18.07 8.64 3.81
N GLU A 156 17.57 9.80 4.20
CA GLU A 156 17.36 10.92 3.28
C GLU A 156 18.70 11.43 2.68
N GLN A 157 19.77 11.44 3.46
CA GLN A 157 21.11 11.81 2.99
C GLN A 157 21.69 10.78 2.02
N GLN A 158 21.43 9.48 2.23
CA GLN A 158 21.83 8.42 1.30
C GLN A 158 21.14 8.58 -0.06
N ASP A 159 19.84 8.91 -0.08
CA ASP A 159 19.10 9.14 -1.33
C ASP A 159 19.60 10.39 -2.08
N LYS A 160 20.07 11.42 -1.35
CA LYS A 160 20.69 12.62 -1.94
C LYS A 160 22.12 12.40 -2.44
N GLN A 161 22.84 11.42 -1.91
CA GLN A 161 24.25 11.12 -2.26
C GLN A 161 24.41 10.03 -3.33
N GLN A 162 23.33 9.41 -3.82
CA GLN A 162 23.35 8.56 -5.02
C GLN A 162 22.69 9.25 -6.23
N PRO A 163 23.40 10.14 -6.95
CA PRO A 163 23.01 10.48 -8.31
C PRO A 163 23.49 9.35 -9.25
N SER A 164 22.64 8.35 -9.49
CA SER A 164 22.47 7.62 -10.77
C SER A 164 22.15 6.12 -10.64
N ALA A 165 20.94 5.77 -11.10
CA ALA A 165 20.76 4.75 -12.14
C ALA A 165 19.42 5.07 -12.80
N GLY A 166 19.47 5.43 -14.08
CA GLY A 166 18.31 5.91 -14.83
C GLY A 166 17.17 4.90 -14.87
N THR A 167 15.98 5.35 -14.49
CA THR A 167 14.77 4.92 -15.21
C THR A 167 14.70 5.78 -16.47
N PRO A 168 14.81 5.21 -17.69
CA PRO A 168 14.48 5.98 -18.86
C PRO A 168 13.00 6.33 -18.75
N LYS A 169 12.70 7.63 -18.59
CA LYS A 169 11.38 8.16 -18.92
C LYS A 169 11.14 7.71 -20.36
N ARG A 170 10.23 6.74 -20.57
CA ARG A 170 9.72 6.41 -21.89
C ARG A 170 8.87 7.59 -22.31
N THR A 171 9.53 8.65 -22.74
CA THR A 171 8.93 9.79 -23.42
C THR A 171 8.38 9.21 -24.72
N VAL A 172 7.07 8.98 -24.75
CA VAL A 172 6.34 8.75 -26.00
C VAL A 172 6.47 10.03 -26.80
N VAL A 173 7.53 10.14 -27.59
CA VAL A 173 7.62 11.10 -28.68
C VAL A 173 6.77 10.51 -29.79
N VAL A 174 5.46 10.78 -29.75
CA VAL A 174 4.62 10.62 -30.93
C VAL A 174 4.79 11.92 -31.71
N GLY A 175 5.76 11.92 -32.62
CA GLY A 175 5.97 13.00 -33.55
C GLY A 175 4.78 13.12 -34.48
N SER A 176 4.16 14.30 -34.50
CA SER A 176 3.39 14.78 -35.64
C SER A 176 4.33 14.94 -36.84
N PRO A 177 3.97 14.48 -38.05
CA PRO A 177 4.53 15.03 -39.27
C PRO A 177 3.50 15.97 -39.89
N ALA A 178 3.81 17.26 -39.87
CA ALA A 178 3.17 18.24 -40.74
C ALA A 178 3.67 18.02 -42.17
N SER A 179 2.70 17.91 -43.08
CA SER A 179 2.66 18.47 -44.44
C SER A 179 3.98 18.71 -45.17
N ASN A 180 4.18 17.99 -46.27
CA ASN A 180 4.77 18.62 -47.45
C ASN A 180 4.12 18.12 -48.74
N GLN A 181 3.55 19.07 -49.48
CA GLN A 181 3.04 18.89 -50.83
C GLN A 181 4.22 18.83 -51.81
N SER A 182 4.16 17.99 -52.85
CA SER A 182 3.90 18.47 -54.22
C SER A 182 4.20 17.43 -55.32
N LYS A 183 3.25 17.37 -56.26
CA LYS A 183 3.35 17.16 -57.71
C LYS A 183 3.66 15.78 -58.31
N ALA A 184 2.57 15.22 -58.84
CA ALA A 184 2.29 15.01 -60.27
C ALA A 184 2.92 13.81 -61.03
N SER A 185 2.06 12.91 -61.52
CA SER A 185 1.79 12.70 -62.96
C SER A 185 0.75 11.57 -63.16
N LYS A 186 -0.40 11.90 -63.76
CA LYS A 186 -0.94 11.38 -65.05
C LYS A 186 -1.18 9.87 -65.15
N GLY A 187 -2.44 9.50 -65.35
CA GLY A 187 -2.85 8.20 -65.89
C GLY A 187 -4.36 8.03 -65.85
N ALA A 188 -5.02 8.33 -66.97
CA ALA A 188 -6.46 8.23 -67.16
C ALA A 188 -6.85 6.86 -67.73
N ALA A 189 -7.99 6.30 -67.32
CA ALA A 189 -9.02 5.67 -68.18
C ALA A 189 -10.16 5.03 -67.33
N PRO A 190 -11.38 4.85 -67.88
CA PRO A 190 -12.63 4.82 -67.11
C PRO A 190 -13.46 3.53 -67.22
N SER A 191 -14.52 3.44 -66.38
CA SER A 191 -15.74 2.61 -66.53
C SER A 191 -15.54 1.08 -66.46
N VAL A 192 -16.47 0.24 -66.02
CA VAL A 192 -17.92 0.22 -66.19
C VAL A 192 -18.54 -0.62 -65.06
N ALA A 193 -19.70 -0.21 -64.55
CA ALA A 193 -20.61 -1.07 -63.79
C ALA A 193 -21.47 -1.87 -64.77
N ILE A 194 -21.54 -3.21 -64.63
CA ILE A 194 -22.65 -4.00 -65.19
C ILE A 194 -23.06 -5.06 -64.18
N THR A 195 -24.34 -4.95 -63.81
CA THR A 195 -25.21 -5.87 -63.10
C THR A 195 -25.38 -7.18 -63.85
N GLY A 196 -25.43 -8.29 -63.13
CA GLY A 196 -25.86 -9.61 -63.59
C GLY A 196 -26.20 -10.48 -62.40
#